data_AF-A0A7C7Z298-F1
#
_entry.id   AF-A0A7C7Z298-F1
#
_cell.length_a   1.000
_cell.length_b   1.000
_cell.length_c   1.000
_cell.angle_alpha   90.00
_cell.angle_beta   90.00
_cell.angle_gamma   90.00
#
_symmetry.space_group_name_H-M   'P 1'
#
loop_
_entity.id
_entity.type
_entity.pdbx_description
1 polymer ?
#
loop_
_entity_poly.entity_id
_entity_poly.type
_entity_poly.pdbx_seq_one_letter_code
_entity_poly.pdbx_strand_id
1 'polypeptide(L)'
;MARKPIANSYQNEEDLCRRHESTQWWLLCLANRLRPLLSSIDVHALDDSLVSIGCYSGEKLPIPKPAQSGDEWFSQFGSMLHWHLLTSNLDGDVNRTITGLQQLFDTHYALRNSQRLLGHSLPKTGLDWVDELLTLIDSSSLSGKQVASSKLKLLTPDEALGCHADLVILTHLDSESWNTSPPSIPGLSESERSELGVLPPDNSLRESRHFWHHLLACGGEVIVLDAHDDDSSQPSTPLSEWLDATQWDPSSPPNLPDFITSDEVFRMDGDKKSRWGLSFIKGEGPFLCARPSDIISSGDGRFELVVTGSHQRDYRQRDGIEIHNARYPMQEPLNPSAITIPLDVILVEDRISRQPRIGSEEQPYLDSDKNGEIVTVDELKMTPT
;
A
#
# COMPACT_ATOMS: atom_id res chain seq x y z
N MET A 1 29.72 -27.16 -24.27
CA MET A 1 30.22 -26.02 -25.09
C MET A 1 29.35 -24.81 -24.79
N ALA A 2 29.89 -23.80 -24.11
CA ALA A 2 29.16 -22.54 -23.88
C ALA A 2 28.91 -21.87 -25.24
N ARG A 3 27.65 -21.57 -25.55
CA ARG A 3 27.24 -21.00 -26.83
C ARG A 3 27.73 -19.54 -26.87
N LYS A 4 28.46 -19.16 -27.92
CA LYS A 4 28.84 -17.75 -28.12
C LYS A 4 27.57 -16.88 -28.21
N PRO A 5 27.52 -15.73 -27.52
CA PRO A 5 26.34 -14.88 -27.52
C PRO A 5 26.06 -14.31 -28.92
N ILE A 6 24.78 -14.17 -29.25
CA ILE A 6 24.33 -13.59 -30.53
C ILE A 6 24.44 -12.07 -30.40
N ALA A 7 25.39 -11.46 -31.10
CA ALA A 7 25.61 -10.01 -31.07
C ALA A 7 24.49 -9.25 -31.80
N ASN A 8 23.95 -8.21 -31.18
CA ASN A 8 23.19 -7.16 -31.86
C ASN A 8 24.15 -6.17 -32.51
N SER A 9 23.81 -5.67 -33.71
CA SER A 9 24.67 -4.82 -34.58
C SER A 9 25.08 -3.45 -34.02
N TYR A 10 24.72 -3.13 -32.78
CA TYR A 10 24.95 -1.82 -32.14
C TYR A 10 25.89 -1.86 -30.92
N GLN A 11 26.43 -3.03 -30.55
CA GLN A 11 27.35 -3.16 -29.40
C GLN A 11 28.65 -3.86 -29.82
N ASN A 12 29.76 -3.42 -29.24
CA ASN A 12 31.07 -4.04 -29.44
C ASN A 12 31.04 -5.48 -28.88
N GLU A 13 31.40 -6.46 -29.71
CA GLU A 13 31.30 -7.90 -29.40
C GLU A 13 32.18 -8.28 -28.19
N GLU A 14 33.35 -7.64 -28.03
CA GLU A 14 34.24 -7.85 -26.90
C GLU A 14 33.64 -7.39 -25.56
N ASP A 15 33.02 -6.20 -25.55
CA ASP A 15 32.38 -5.65 -24.34
C ASP A 15 31.19 -6.50 -23.91
N LEU A 16 30.43 -7.01 -24.89
CA LEU A 16 29.29 -7.90 -24.65
C LEU A 16 29.76 -9.24 -24.06
N CYS A 17 30.82 -9.83 -24.59
CA CYS A 17 31.37 -11.08 -24.06
C CYS A 17 31.94 -10.91 -22.64
N ARG A 18 32.63 -9.79 -22.34
CA ARG A 18 33.09 -9.48 -20.97
C ARG A 18 31.95 -9.33 -19.98
N ARG A 19 30.83 -8.72 -20.39
CA ARG A 19 29.62 -8.59 -19.55
C ARG A 19 28.96 -9.94 -19.27
N HIS A 20 28.96 -10.85 -20.23
CA HIS A 20 28.45 -12.20 -19.99
C HIS A 20 29.33 -12.98 -19.02
N GLU A 21 30.65 -12.86 -19.15
CA GLU A 21 31.56 -13.51 -18.22
C GLU A 21 31.47 -12.89 -16.82
N SER A 22 31.32 -11.57 -16.70
CA SER A 22 31.14 -10.93 -15.40
C SER A 22 29.81 -11.29 -14.73
N THR A 23 28.73 -11.44 -15.51
CA THR A 23 27.44 -11.90 -14.98
C THR A 23 27.49 -13.38 -14.59
N GLN A 24 28.15 -14.25 -15.38
CA GLN A 24 28.43 -15.63 -15.00
C GLN A 24 29.20 -15.68 -13.67
N TRP A 25 30.29 -14.92 -13.55
CA TRP A 25 31.08 -14.87 -12.33
C TRP A 25 30.27 -14.40 -11.12
N TRP A 26 29.46 -13.36 -11.27
CA TRP A 26 28.61 -12.85 -10.21
C TRP A 26 27.58 -13.89 -9.75
N LEU A 27 26.89 -14.55 -10.69
CA LEU A 27 25.93 -15.62 -10.40
C LEU A 27 26.59 -16.79 -9.68
N LEU A 28 27.79 -17.18 -10.09
CA LEU A 28 28.53 -18.26 -9.42
C LEU A 28 28.98 -17.88 -8.01
N CYS A 29 29.39 -16.64 -7.79
CA CYS A 29 29.70 -16.15 -6.45
C CYS A 29 28.46 -16.17 -5.54
N LEU A 30 27.29 -15.78 -6.07
CA LEU A 30 26.02 -15.84 -5.36
C LEU A 30 25.63 -17.29 -5.04
N ALA A 31 25.60 -18.15 -6.05
CA ALA A 31 25.21 -19.55 -5.91
C ALA A 31 26.16 -20.30 -4.94
N ASN A 32 27.46 -20.05 -5.03
CA ASN A 32 28.43 -20.68 -4.13
C ASN A 32 28.32 -20.16 -2.69
N ARG A 33 27.82 -18.94 -2.47
CA ARG A 33 27.49 -18.46 -1.12
C ARG A 33 26.22 -19.11 -0.57
N LEU A 34 25.21 -19.33 -1.42
CA LEU A 34 23.96 -19.99 -1.04
C LEU A 34 24.08 -21.52 -0.98
N ARG A 35 25.23 -22.07 -1.35
CA ARG A 35 25.53 -23.51 -1.37
C ARG A 35 25.03 -24.30 -0.14
N PRO A 36 25.16 -23.86 1.13
CA PRO A 36 24.65 -24.62 2.26
C PRO A 36 23.11 -24.65 2.36
N LEU A 37 22.39 -23.82 1.60
CA LEU A 37 20.92 -23.75 1.56
C LEU A 37 20.33 -24.53 0.38
N LEU A 38 21.16 -24.84 -0.62
CA LEU A 38 20.71 -25.47 -1.86
C LEU A 38 20.46 -26.97 -1.67
N SER A 39 19.64 -27.54 -2.56
CA SER A 39 19.41 -28.98 -2.61
C SER A 39 20.69 -29.73 -3.00
N SER A 40 20.78 -31.01 -2.69
CA SER A 40 21.93 -31.84 -3.10
C SER A 40 22.12 -31.85 -4.62
N ILE A 41 21.02 -31.79 -5.38
CA ILE A 41 21.03 -31.76 -6.85
C ILE A 41 21.71 -30.49 -7.36
N ASP A 42 21.34 -29.34 -6.80
CA ASP A 42 21.89 -28.04 -7.21
C ASP A 42 23.37 -27.92 -6.80
N VAL A 43 23.73 -28.44 -5.62
CA VAL A 43 25.14 -28.49 -5.20
C VAL A 43 25.97 -29.33 -6.17
N HIS A 44 25.46 -30.48 -6.62
CA HIS A 44 26.14 -31.30 -7.63
C HIS A 44 26.25 -30.60 -8.99
N ALA A 45 25.24 -29.83 -9.39
CA ALA A 45 25.30 -29.04 -10.62
C ALA A 45 26.40 -27.95 -10.56
N LEU A 46 26.61 -27.34 -9.38
CA LEU A 46 27.67 -26.36 -9.16
C LEU A 46 29.07 -26.96 -9.10
N ASP A 47 29.19 -28.26 -8.80
CA ASP A 47 30.48 -28.97 -8.77
C ASP A 47 30.96 -29.40 -10.17
N ASP A 48 30.15 -29.21 -11.22
CA ASP A 48 30.60 -29.43 -12.58
C ASP A 48 31.73 -28.46 -12.93
N SER A 49 32.90 -29.02 -13.23
CA SER A 49 34.10 -28.28 -13.64
C SER A 49 33.85 -27.29 -14.79
N LEU A 50 32.89 -27.59 -15.68
CA LEU A 50 32.53 -26.75 -16.82
C LEU A 50 31.87 -25.44 -16.41
N VAL A 51 31.17 -25.42 -15.28
CA VAL A 51 30.45 -24.26 -14.76
C VAL A 51 31.43 -23.21 -14.22
N SER A 52 32.59 -23.65 -13.72
CA SER A 52 33.65 -22.79 -13.17
C SER A 52 34.54 -22.12 -14.23
N ILE A 53 34.34 -22.45 -15.51
CA ILE A 53 35.13 -21.91 -16.64
C ILE A 53 34.41 -20.70 -17.23
N GLY A 54 35.12 -19.57 -17.36
CA GLY A 54 34.59 -18.35 -17.95
C GLY A 54 34.16 -18.54 -19.40
N CYS A 55 32.96 -18.05 -19.75
CA CYS A 55 32.39 -18.23 -21.08
C CYS A 55 33.15 -17.53 -22.21
N TYR A 56 33.98 -16.53 -21.88
CA TYR A 56 34.76 -15.76 -22.84
C TYR A 56 36.28 -15.97 -22.68
N SER A 57 36.84 -15.82 -21.48
CA SER A 57 38.27 -16.07 -21.23
C SER A 57 38.67 -17.55 -21.36
N GLY A 58 37.75 -18.48 -21.10
CA GLY A 58 38.07 -19.91 -20.97
C GLY A 58 38.93 -20.23 -19.73
N GLU A 59 39.16 -19.27 -18.85
CA GLU A 59 39.92 -19.45 -17.61
C GLU A 59 39.01 -19.86 -16.44
N LYS A 60 39.60 -20.44 -15.40
CA LYS A 60 38.85 -20.79 -14.18
C LYS A 60 38.54 -19.53 -13.38
N LEU A 61 37.26 -19.26 -13.15
CA LEU A 61 36.80 -18.09 -12.42
C LEU A 61 37.17 -18.16 -10.93
N PRO A 62 37.60 -17.05 -10.30
CA PRO A 62 37.88 -17.01 -8.87
C PRO A 62 36.58 -16.95 -8.06
N ILE A 63 36.18 -18.05 -7.44
CA ILE A 63 34.95 -18.16 -6.65
C ILE A 63 35.30 -18.09 -5.14
N PRO A 64 34.54 -17.35 -4.30
CA PRO A 64 34.76 -17.31 -2.85
C PRO A 64 34.56 -18.68 -2.21
N LYS A 65 35.18 -18.94 -1.05
CA LYS A 65 34.96 -20.21 -0.33
C LYS A 65 33.51 -20.28 0.19
N PRO A 66 32.80 -21.40 0.01
CA PRO A 66 31.46 -21.57 0.54
C PRO A 66 31.50 -21.74 2.07
N ALA A 67 30.41 -21.37 2.74
CA ALA A 67 30.21 -21.73 4.15
C ALA A 67 29.98 -23.25 4.29
N GLN A 68 30.43 -23.83 5.40
CA GLN A 68 30.37 -25.27 5.66
C GLN A 68 29.00 -25.73 6.16
N SER A 69 28.18 -24.80 6.69
CA SER A 69 26.85 -25.06 7.22
C SER A 69 25.92 -23.85 7.04
N GLY A 70 24.62 -24.09 7.13
CA GLY A 70 23.61 -23.04 7.15
C GLY A 70 23.81 -22.08 8.33
N ASP A 71 24.20 -22.59 9.51
CA ASP A 71 24.50 -21.76 10.69
C ASP A 71 25.68 -20.81 10.44
N GLU A 72 26.74 -21.30 9.79
CA GLU A 72 27.89 -20.47 9.43
C GLU A 72 27.49 -19.41 8.38
N TRP A 73 26.68 -19.80 7.39
CA TRP A 73 26.12 -18.87 6.42
C TRP A 73 25.29 -17.78 7.10
N PHE A 74 24.45 -18.13 8.07
CA PHE A 74 23.57 -17.20 8.76
C PHE A 74 24.35 -16.20 9.63
N SER A 75 25.40 -16.67 10.32
CA SER A 75 26.32 -15.81 11.05
C SER A 75 27.09 -14.87 10.12
N GLN A 76 27.57 -15.37 8.98
CA GLN A 76 28.25 -14.57 7.97
C GLN A 76 27.30 -13.51 7.38
N PHE A 77 26.05 -13.87 7.09
CA PHE A 77 25.01 -12.96 6.64
C PHE A 77 24.83 -11.78 7.60
N GLY A 78 24.66 -12.06 8.90
CA GLY A 78 24.55 -11.02 9.93
C GLY A 78 25.77 -10.09 10.01
N SER A 79 26.97 -10.62 9.76
CA SER A 79 28.21 -9.81 9.76
C SER A 79 28.36 -8.90 8.53
N MET A 80 27.72 -9.24 7.41
CA MET A 80 27.78 -8.45 6.18
C MET A 80 26.78 -7.30 6.15
N LEU A 81 25.80 -7.29 7.07
CA LEU A 81 24.83 -6.22 7.16
C LEU A 81 25.53 -4.93 7.60
N HIS A 82 25.33 -3.85 6.83
CA HIS A 82 25.80 -2.52 7.18
C HIS A 82 24.92 -1.92 8.29
N TRP A 83 25.10 -2.39 9.52
CA TRP A 83 24.31 -1.99 10.69
C TRP A 83 24.23 -0.46 10.85
N HIS A 84 25.32 0.25 10.53
CA HIS A 84 25.37 1.71 10.65
C HIS A 84 24.32 2.42 9.78
N LEU A 85 23.99 1.89 8.59
CA LEU A 85 23.00 2.47 7.68
C LEU A 85 21.57 2.26 8.20
N LEU A 86 21.34 1.11 8.85
CA LEU A 86 20.06 0.82 9.48
C LEU A 86 19.83 1.70 10.71
N THR A 87 20.89 2.05 11.43
CA THR A 87 20.86 2.93 12.60
C THR A 87 20.90 4.43 12.28
N SER A 88 21.28 4.84 11.07
CA SER A 88 21.36 6.28 10.74
C SER A 88 20.01 6.90 10.36
N ASN A 89 19.01 6.10 10.02
CA ASN A 89 17.64 6.55 9.68
C ASN A 89 16.76 6.75 10.93
N LEU A 90 17.36 7.06 12.09
CA LEU A 90 16.64 7.27 13.34
C LEU A 90 16.02 8.69 13.37
N ASP A 91 14.96 8.91 12.59
CA ASP A 91 14.06 10.08 12.71
C ASP A 91 13.16 9.99 13.97
N GLY A 92 13.69 9.44 15.07
CA GLY A 92 12.95 9.17 16.30
C GLY A 92 11.98 7.99 16.24
N ASP A 93 11.86 7.28 15.12
CA ASP A 93 11.09 6.04 15.02
C ASP A 93 12.00 4.82 15.21
N VAL A 94 11.52 3.82 15.96
CA VAL A 94 12.25 2.56 16.18
C VAL A 94 12.25 1.79 14.86
N ASN A 95 13.43 1.60 14.28
CA ASN A 95 13.56 0.86 13.03
C ASN A 95 13.21 -0.62 13.24
N ARG A 96 11.97 -1.00 12.91
CA ARG A 96 11.42 -2.35 13.07
C ARG A 96 12.28 -3.44 12.43
N THR A 97 13.01 -3.12 11.35
CA THR A 97 13.89 -4.08 10.68
C THR A 97 15.02 -4.55 11.60
N ILE A 98 15.57 -3.65 12.42
CA ILE A 98 16.62 -3.99 13.39
C ILE A 98 16.05 -4.89 14.48
N THR A 99 14.90 -4.54 15.05
CA THR A 99 14.24 -5.35 16.08
C THR A 99 13.89 -6.75 15.55
N GLY A 100 13.39 -6.86 14.31
CA GLY A 100 13.11 -8.15 13.68
C GLY A 100 14.36 -9.00 13.46
N LEU A 101 15.43 -8.40 12.96
CA LEU A 101 16.70 -9.11 12.79
C LEU A 101 17.30 -9.57 14.13
N GLN A 102 17.27 -8.71 15.16
CA GLN A 102 17.71 -9.07 16.51
C GLN A 102 16.92 -10.26 17.06
N GLN A 103 15.59 -10.18 17.01
CA GLN A 103 14.72 -11.26 17.44
C GLN A 103 15.01 -12.56 16.70
N LEU A 104 15.21 -12.51 15.38
CA LEU A 104 15.54 -13.69 14.57
C LEU A 104 16.89 -14.31 14.96
N PHE A 105 17.93 -13.50 15.15
CA PHE A 105 19.25 -14.00 15.58
C PHE A 105 19.18 -14.62 16.98
N ASP A 106 18.45 -13.99 17.90
CA ASP A 106 18.29 -14.46 19.29
C ASP A 106 17.46 -15.75 19.37
N THR A 107 16.36 -15.85 18.61
CA THR A 107 15.54 -17.07 18.57
C THR A 107 16.29 -18.23 17.93
N HIS A 108 17.03 -17.99 16.85
CA HIS A 108 17.90 -19.00 16.23
C HIS A 108 18.99 -19.46 17.21
N TYR A 109 19.65 -18.53 17.91
CA TYR A 109 20.66 -18.85 18.92
C TYR A 109 20.07 -19.67 20.08
N ALA A 110 18.90 -19.29 20.59
CA ALA A 110 18.19 -20.02 21.62
C ALA A 110 17.79 -21.43 21.17
N LEU A 111 17.29 -21.58 19.94
CA LEU A 111 16.97 -22.88 19.36
C LEU A 111 18.21 -23.78 19.32
N ARG A 112 19.33 -23.30 18.76
CA ARG A 112 20.57 -24.07 18.66
C ARG A 112 21.11 -24.48 20.04
N ASN A 113 21.01 -23.61 21.03
CA ASN A 113 21.38 -23.95 22.40
C ASN A 113 20.49 -25.04 22.98
N SER A 114 19.17 -24.92 22.83
CA SER A 114 18.22 -25.93 23.33
C SER A 114 18.45 -27.31 22.68
N GLN A 115 18.68 -27.35 21.37
CA GLN A 115 18.93 -28.59 20.63
C GLN A 115 20.24 -29.25 21.05
N ARG A 116 21.30 -28.46 21.28
CA ARG A 116 22.59 -28.96 21.80
C ARG A 116 22.44 -29.53 23.21
N LEU A 117 21.67 -28.87 24.08
CA LEU A 117 21.44 -29.32 25.45
C LEU A 117 20.65 -30.64 25.51
N LEU A 118 19.67 -30.81 24.61
CA LEU A 118 18.83 -32.01 24.53
C LEU A 118 19.43 -33.13 23.67
N GLY A 119 20.55 -32.88 22.98
CA GLY A 119 21.23 -33.86 22.13
C GLY A 119 20.49 -34.18 20.83
N HIS A 120 19.67 -33.26 20.31
CA HIS A 120 18.97 -33.45 19.05
C HIS A 120 19.92 -33.38 17.83
N SER A 121 19.59 -34.10 16.76
CA SER A 121 20.30 -34.00 15.49
C SER A 121 19.97 -32.67 14.81
N LEU A 122 20.98 -31.82 14.66
CA LEU A 122 20.86 -30.50 14.03
C LEU A 122 20.89 -30.64 12.51
N PRO A 123 19.95 -30.03 11.76
CA PRO A 123 20.10 -29.90 10.32
C PRO A 123 21.30 -28.97 10.06
N LYS A 124 22.23 -29.38 9.19
CA LYS A 124 23.46 -28.61 8.92
C LYS A 124 23.43 -27.88 7.58
N THR A 125 22.73 -28.45 6.61
CA THR A 125 22.72 -28.01 5.21
C THR A 125 21.44 -28.46 4.52
N GLY A 126 21.08 -27.78 3.43
CA GLY A 126 19.99 -28.16 2.53
C GLY A 126 18.62 -27.67 3.00
N LEU A 127 17.59 -28.28 2.44
CA LEU A 127 16.19 -27.88 2.63
C LEU A 127 15.74 -28.02 4.09
N ASP A 128 16.17 -29.07 4.81
CA ASP A 128 15.81 -29.28 6.22
C ASP A 128 16.22 -28.09 7.12
N TRP A 129 17.37 -27.46 6.83
CA TRP A 129 17.82 -26.27 7.56
C TRP A 129 16.98 -25.03 7.19
N VAL A 130 16.62 -24.91 5.91
CA VAL A 130 15.80 -23.80 5.40
C VAL A 130 14.40 -23.87 5.99
N ASP A 131 13.79 -25.06 5.99
CA ASP A 131 12.47 -25.30 6.55
C ASP A 131 12.44 -24.98 8.04
N GLU A 132 13.46 -25.39 8.80
CA GLU A 132 13.59 -25.03 10.21
C GLU A 132 13.67 -23.50 10.42
N LEU A 133 14.47 -22.79 9.61
CA LEU A 133 14.55 -21.34 9.69
C LEU A 133 13.23 -20.67 9.31
N LEU A 134 12.52 -21.17 8.29
CA LEU A 134 11.20 -20.68 7.91
C LEU A 134 10.19 -20.87 9.05
N THR A 135 10.17 -22.05 9.69
CA THR A 135 9.30 -22.29 10.84
C THR A 135 9.62 -21.34 12.00
N LEU A 136 10.89 -20.99 12.22
CA LEU A 136 11.29 -19.99 13.20
C LEU A 136 10.75 -18.61 12.85
N ILE A 137 10.86 -18.20 11.58
CA ILE A 137 10.37 -16.92 11.10
C ILE A 137 8.85 -16.84 11.27
N ASP A 138 8.11 -17.88 10.85
CA ASP A 138 6.65 -17.95 10.95
C ASP A 138 6.17 -17.94 12.41
N SER A 139 6.93 -18.55 13.32
CA SER A 139 6.64 -18.52 14.76
C SER A 139 6.97 -17.19 15.43
N SER A 140 7.81 -16.35 14.79
CA SER A 140 8.25 -15.09 15.37
C SER A 140 7.25 -13.97 15.06
N SER A 141 6.57 -13.47 16.10
CA SER A 141 5.77 -12.27 16.00
C SER A 141 6.55 -11.07 16.50
N LEU A 142 6.56 -10.00 15.71
CA LEU A 142 7.02 -8.69 16.16
C LEU A 142 5.89 -8.01 16.91
N SER A 143 6.13 -7.62 18.16
CA SER A 143 5.16 -6.82 18.90
C SER A 143 4.84 -5.55 18.09
N GLY A 144 3.57 -5.38 17.73
CA GLY A 144 3.10 -4.20 17.02
C GLY A 144 3.46 -2.92 17.79
N LYS A 145 3.68 -1.82 17.05
CA LYS A 145 3.81 -0.49 17.65
C LYS A 145 2.49 -0.22 18.35
N GLN A 146 2.48 -0.27 19.67
CA GLN A 146 1.37 0.25 20.47
C GLN A 146 1.38 1.76 20.28
N VAL A 147 0.72 2.25 19.22
CA VAL A 147 0.33 3.66 19.13
C VAL A 147 -0.83 3.83 20.10
N ALA A 148 -0.52 3.75 21.39
CA ALA A 148 -1.45 4.10 22.44
C ALA A 148 -1.57 5.62 22.46
N SER A 149 -2.24 6.18 21.45
CA SER A 149 -3.01 7.38 21.68
C SER A 149 -4.02 7.02 22.76
N SER A 150 -4.00 7.70 23.91
CA SER A 150 -4.92 7.42 25.02
C SER A 150 -6.40 7.53 24.63
N LYS A 151 -6.71 8.10 23.45
CA LYS A 151 -8.06 8.39 22.97
C LYS A 151 -8.58 7.45 21.87
N LEU A 152 -7.70 6.73 21.15
CA LEU A 152 -8.11 5.84 20.06
C LEU A 152 -7.41 4.48 20.22
N LYS A 153 -8.21 3.42 20.29
CA LYS A 153 -7.72 2.03 20.34
C LYS A 153 -8.27 1.29 19.13
N LEU A 154 -7.39 0.67 18.37
CA LEU A 154 -7.73 -0.28 17.31
C LEU A 154 -7.55 -1.68 17.91
N LEU A 155 -8.65 -2.40 18.08
CA LEU A 155 -8.69 -3.71 18.73
C LEU A 155 -9.45 -4.68 17.85
N THR A 156 -9.02 -5.93 17.86
CA THR A 156 -9.85 -7.04 17.38
C THR A 156 -11.03 -7.28 18.35
N PRO A 157 -12.10 -7.97 17.92
CA PRO A 157 -13.23 -8.28 18.80
C PRO A 157 -12.84 -9.03 20.09
N ASP A 158 -11.83 -9.90 20.01
CA ASP A 158 -11.29 -10.64 21.16
C ASP A 158 -10.54 -9.70 22.13
N GLU A 159 -9.68 -8.84 21.61
CA GLU A 159 -8.94 -7.86 22.42
C GLU A 159 -9.86 -6.79 23.05
N ALA A 160 -11.02 -6.54 22.45
CA ALA A 160 -11.99 -5.58 22.94
C ALA A 160 -12.82 -6.10 24.13
N LEU A 161 -12.72 -7.38 24.48
CA LEU A 161 -13.43 -7.96 25.63
C LEU A 161 -13.06 -7.25 26.94
N GLY A 162 -14.09 -6.81 27.69
CA GLY A 162 -13.92 -6.09 28.95
C GLY A 162 -13.46 -4.64 28.81
N CYS A 163 -13.29 -4.13 27.59
CA CYS A 163 -13.10 -2.71 27.36
C CYS A 163 -14.43 -1.95 27.50
N HIS A 164 -14.34 -0.66 27.84
CA HIS A 164 -15.45 0.28 27.69
C HIS A 164 -14.96 1.45 26.83
N ALA A 165 -15.86 2.06 26.05
CA ALA A 165 -15.58 3.24 25.25
C ALA A 165 -16.78 4.18 25.23
N ASP A 166 -16.56 5.48 25.02
CA ASP A 166 -17.67 6.42 24.81
C ASP A 166 -18.30 6.18 23.43
N LEU A 167 -17.45 5.94 22.42
CA LEU A 167 -17.82 5.66 21.03
C LEU A 167 -17.14 4.36 20.54
N VAL A 168 -17.93 3.43 20.01
CA VAL A 168 -17.44 2.20 19.36
C VAL A 168 -17.73 2.28 17.87
N ILE A 169 -16.72 2.06 17.03
CA ILE A 169 -16.90 2.01 15.57
C ILE A 169 -16.58 0.58 15.11
N LEU A 170 -17.59 -0.11 14.57
CA LEU A 170 -17.47 -1.45 14.02
C LEU A 170 -17.29 -1.36 12.50
N THR A 171 -16.27 -2.04 11.98
CA THR A 171 -15.93 -2.08 10.55
C THR A 171 -15.57 -3.51 10.15
N HIS A 172 -15.51 -3.81 8.85
CA HIS A 172 -15.18 -5.14 8.33
C HIS A 172 -16.14 -6.20 8.88
N LEU A 173 -17.44 -5.96 8.69
CA LEU A 173 -18.52 -6.83 9.14
C LEU A 173 -18.99 -7.77 8.05
N ASP A 174 -18.07 -8.17 7.17
CA ASP A 174 -18.28 -9.13 6.10
C ASP A 174 -18.08 -10.58 6.59
N SER A 175 -18.57 -11.53 5.81
CA SER A 175 -18.50 -12.96 6.12
C SER A 175 -17.08 -13.54 6.16
N GLU A 176 -16.10 -12.92 5.48
CA GLU A 176 -14.70 -13.39 5.51
C GLU A 176 -14.02 -12.95 6.81
N SER A 177 -14.21 -11.69 7.20
CA SER A 177 -13.69 -11.11 8.44
C SER A 177 -14.29 -11.76 9.68
N TRP A 178 -15.60 -12.09 9.64
CA TRP A 178 -16.32 -12.78 10.71
C TRP A 178 -16.65 -14.22 10.31
N ASN A 179 -15.61 -15.03 10.14
CA ASN A 179 -15.77 -16.41 9.75
C ASN A 179 -16.41 -17.26 10.88
N THR A 180 -17.69 -17.58 10.72
CA THR A 180 -18.45 -18.43 11.64
C THR A 180 -18.40 -19.92 11.29
N SER A 181 -17.69 -20.29 10.21
CA SER A 181 -17.58 -21.69 9.80
C SER A 181 -16.81 -22.54 10.82
N PRO A 182 -17.19 -23.81 11.00
CA PRO A 182 -16.47 -24.70 11.89
C PRO A 182 -15.06 -24.97 11.35
N PRO A 183 -14.04 -25.08 12.22
CA PRO A 183 -12.70 -25.43 11.79
C PRO A 183 -12.69 -26.78 11.04
N SER A 184 -11.96 -26.82 9.93
CA SER A 184 -11.73 -28.06 9.18
C SER A 184 -10.74 -28.93 9.95
N ILE A 185 -11.16 -30.14 10.33
CA ILE A 185 -10.30 -31.12 11.00
C ILE A 185 -9.75 -32.06 9.91
N PRO A 186 -8.41 -32.13 9.70
CA PRO A 186 -7.83 -33.04 8.74
C PRO A 186 -8.25 -34.49 9.00
N GLY A 187 -8.83 -35.14 7.98
CA GLY A 187 -9.30 -36.53 8.08
C GLY A 187 -10.68 -36.71 8.72
N LEU A 188 -11.42 -35.62 8.96
CA LEU A 188 -12.82 -35.69 9.41
C LEU A 188 -13.66 -34.68 8.62
N SER A 189 -14.15 -35.13 7.47
CA SER A 189 -15.07 -34.39 6.61
C SER A 189 -16.45 -34.23 7.24
N GLU A 190 -17.23 -33.28 6.75
CA GLU A 190 -18.59 -33.06 7.22
C GLU A 190 -19.50 -34.29 7.03
N SER A 191 -19.33 -35.03 5.93
CA SER A 191 -20.03 -36.29 5.69
C SER A 191 -19.69 -37.34 6.74
N GLU A 192 -18.40 -37.51 7.06
CA GLU A 192 -17.94 -38.49 8.06
C GLU A 192 -18.43 -38.11 9.46
N ARG A 193 -18.47 -36.81 9.81
CA ARG A 193 -19.07 -36.36 11.09
C ARG A 193 -20.55 -36.70 11.19
N SER A 194 -21.29 -36.48 10.11
CA SER A 194 -22.73 -36.77 10.05
C SER A 194 -22.99 -38.26 10.21
N GLU A 195 -22.20 -39.12 9.55
CA GLU A 195 -22.26 -40.58 9.70
C GLU A 195 -21.93 -41.04 11.12
N LEU A 196 -20.96 -40.38 11.78
CA LEU A 196 -20.58 -40.66 13.16
C LEU A 196 -21.54 -40.06 14.20
N GLY A 197 -22.54 -39.29 13.77
CA GLY A 197 -23.47 -38.60 14.68
C GLY A 197 -22.80 -37.51 15.53
N VAL A 198 -21.65 -37.00 15.08
CA VAL A 198 -20.90 -35.94 15.78
C VAL A 198 -21.38 -34.58 15.27
N LEU A 199 -21.89 -33.75 16.18
CA LEU A 199 -22.30 -32.39 15.85
C LEU A 199 -21.09 -31.53 15.46
N PRO A 200 -21.23 -30.60 14.50
CA PRO A 200 -20.17 -29.66 14.17
C PRO A 200 -19.85 -28.78 15.39
N PRO A 201 -18.57 -28.44 15.63
CA PRO A 201 -18.22 -27.48 16.65
C PRO A 201 -18.78 -26.10 16.29
N ASP A 202 -19.57 -25.52 17.19
CA ASP A 202 -20.23 -24.21 17.01
C ASP A 202 -19.50 -23.06 17.73
N ASN A 203 -18.28 -23.32 18.22
CA ASN A 203 -17.49 -22.36 18.99
C ASN A 203 -17.32 -21.04 18.26
N SER A 204 -16.91 -21.06 16.98
CA SER A 204 -16.70 -19.84 16.19
C SER A 204 -17.97 -18.99 16.12
N LEU A 205 -19.12 -19.62 15.85
CA LEU A 205 -20.41 -18.92 15.79
C LEU A 205 -20.81 -18.34 17.16
N ARG A 206 -20.59 -19.10 18.24
CA ARG A 206 -20.91 -18.66 19.61
C ARG A 206 -20.02 -17.52 20.07
N GLU A 207 -18.72 -17.59 19.76
CA GLU A 207 -17.74 -16.54 20.04
C GLU A 207 -18.08 -15.28 19.26
N SER A 208 -18.37 -15.38 17.95
CA SER A 208 -18.82 -14.25 17.15
C SER A 208 -20.08 -13.59 17.74
N ARG A 209 -21.12 -14.36 18.07
CA ARG A 209 -22.33 -13.79 18.71
C ARG A 209 -22.01 -13.13 20.05
N HIS A 210 -21.15 -13.75 20.87
CA HIS A 210 -20.73 -13.19 22.15
C HIS A 210 -19.98 -11.86 21.96
N PHE A 211 -19.02 -11.81 21.04
CA PHE A 211 -18.28 -10.59 20.71
C PHE A 211 -19.19 -9.49 20.19
N TRP A 212 -20.13 -9.84 19.31
CA TRP A 212 -21.12 -8.89 18.79
C TRP A 212 -21.94 -8.24 19.92
N HIS A 213 -22.52 -9.05 20.81
CA HIS A 213 -23.29 -8.52 21.94
C HIS A 213 -22.43 -7.71 22.91
N HIS A 214 -21.19 -8.14 23.15
CA HIS A 214 -20.26 -7.39 23.98
C HIS A 214 -19.95 -6.02 23.38
N LEU A 215 -19.66 -5.95 22.07
CA LEU A 215 -19.34 -4.71 21.36
C LEU A 215 -20.52 -3.74 21.33
N LEU A 216 -21.74 -4.24 21.15
CA LEU A 216 -22.96 -3.41 21.23
C LEU A 216 -23.20 -2.84 22.64
N ALA A 217 -22.76 -3.54 23.70
CA ALA A 217 -22.90 -3.10 25.08
C ALA A 217 -21.67 -2.35 25.63
N CYS A 218 -20.57 -2.30 24.86
CA CYS A 218 -19.28 -1.76 25.28
C CYS A 218 -19.25 -0.23 25.41
N GLY A 219 -20.11 0.48 24.66
CA GLY A 219 -20.10 1.93 24.64
C GLY A 219 -21.45 2.62 24.65
N GLY A 220 -21.41 3.93 24.91
CA GLY A 220 -22.59 4.80 24.94
C GLY A 220 -23.18 5.02 23.55
N GLU A 221 -22.31 5.16 22.54
CA GLU A 221 -22.68 5.26 21.14
C GLU A 221 -21.93 4.19 20.32
N VAL A 222 -22.64 3.47 19.46
CA VAL A 222 -22.08 2.42 18.60
C VAL A 222 -22.42 2.74 17.14
N ILE A 223 -21.40 2.92 16.31
CA ILE A 223 -21.52 3.14 14.88
C ILE A 223 -21.14 1.83 14.17
N VAL A 224 -22.08 1.30 13.40
CA VAL A 224 -21.92 0.10 12.57
C VAL A 224 -21.71 0.56 11.14
N LEU A 225 -20.52 0.28 10.57
CA LEU A 225 -20.20 0.58 9.18
C LEU A 225 -20.33 -0.70 8.35
N ASP A 226 -21.33 -0.74 7.48
CA ASP A 226 -21.50 -1.77 6.47
C ASP A 226 -21.09 -1.24 5.10
N ALA A 227 -20.19 -1.96 4.42
CA ALA A 227 -19.65 -1.57 3.11
C ALA A 227 -20.47 -2.23 2.00
N HIS A 228 -21.74 -1.84 1.87
CA HIS A 228 -22.69 -2.45 0.93
C HIS A 228 -22.26 -2.34 -0.55
N ASP A 229 -21.47 -1.32 -0.92
CA ASP A 229 -21.03 -1.08 -2.30
C ASP A 229 -19.89 -2.00 -2.77
N ASP A 230 -19.39 -2.90 -1.93
CA ASP A 230 -18.49 -3.97 -2.39
C ASP A 230 -19.32 -5.17 -2.85
N ASP A 231 -19.49 -5.28 -4.18
CA ASP A 231 -20.22 -6.34 -4.91
C ASP A 231 -19.84 -7.77 -4.46
N SER A 232 -18.73 -7.94 -3.75
CA SER A 232 -18.19 -9.24 -3.33
C SER A 232 -18.42 -9.61 -1.86
N SER A 233 -18.91 -8.69 -1.00
CA SER A 233 -18.98 -8.93 0.44
C SER A 233 -20.40 -9.23 0.94
N GLN A 234 -20.63 -10.45 1.41
CA GLN A 234 -21.86 -10.78 2.14
C GLN A 234 -21.74 -10.30 3.59
N PRO A 235 -22.82 -9.78 4.20
CA PRO A 235 -22.79 -9.40 5.61
C PRO A 235 -22.50 -10.61 6.50
N SER A 236 -21.77 -10.35 7.58
CA SER A 236 -21.47 -11.35 8.61
C SER A 236 -22.74 -11.88 9.27
N THR A 237 -22.71 -13.13 9.73
CA THR A 237 -23.86 -13.78 10.38
C THR A 237 -24.42 -12.96 11.55
N PRO A 238 -23.60 -12.42 12.49
CA PRO A 238 -24.12 -11.62 13.59
C PRO A 238 -24.77 -10.31 13.13
N LEU A 239 -24.23 -9.68 12.08
CA LEU A 239 -24.82 -8.46 11.50
C LEU A 239 -26.18 -8.77 10.87
N SER A 240 -26.29 -9.83 10.05
CA SER A 240 -27.55 -10.24 9.45
C SER A 240 -28.62 -10.59 10.50
N GLU A 241 -28.25 -11.37 11.52
CA GLU A 241 -29.15 -11.72 12.63
C GLU A 241 -29.65 -10.47 13.37
N TRP A 242 -28.77 -9.49 13.57
CA TRP A 242 -29.12 -8.23 14.22
C TRP A 242 -30.02 -7.35 13.35
N LEU A 243 -29.74 -7.24 12.05
CA LEU A 243 -30.57 -6.51 11.10
C LEU A 243 -31.97 -7.12 10.97
N ASP A 244 -32.07 -8.45 10.90
CA ASP A 244 -33.36 -9.16 10.83
C ASP A 244 -34.20 -8.98 12.10
N ALA A 245 -33.53 -8.89 13.27
CA ALA A 245 -34.19 -8.64 14.55
C ALA A 245 -34.63 -7.18 14.73
N THR A 246 -34.02 -6.25 13.99
CA THR A 246 -34.24 -4.81 14.16
C THR A 246 -35.37 -4.34 13.22
N GLN A 247 -36.48 -3.87 13.80
CA GLN A 247 -37.57 -3.28 13.01
C GLN A 247 -37.19 -1.85 12.63
N TRP A 248 -36.79 -1.64 11.38
CA TRP A 248 -36.66 -0.30 10.80
C TRP A 248 -38.04 0.24 10.43
N ASP A 249 -38.40 1.42 10.94
CA ASP A 249 -39.59 2.15 10.50
C ASP A 249 -39.20 3.15 9.40
N PRO A 250 -39.52 2.88 8.13
CA PRO A 250 -39.16 3.74 7.00
C PRO A 250 -39.81 5.12 7.04
N SER A 251 -40.83 5.30 7.90
CA SER A 251 -41.53 6.57 8.08
C SER A 251 -40.90 7.47 9.13
N SER A 252 -40.00 6.93 9.95
CA SER A 252 -39.28 7.70 10.97
C SER A 252 -38.06 8.42 10.38
N PRO A 253 -37.76 9.67 10.82
CA PRO A 253 -36.52 10.33 10.44
C PRO A 253 -35.32 9.59 11.05
N PRO A 254 -34.14 9.58 10.38
CA PRO A 254 -32.96 8.94 10.94
C PRO A 254 -32.57 9.60 12.26
N ASN A 255 -32.20 8.79 13.25
CA ASN A 255 -31.63 9.31 14.48
C ASN A 255 -30.29 9.96 14.17
N LEU A 256 -30.15 11.25 14.49
CA LEU A 256 -28.91 11.97 14.30
C LEU A 256 -27.96 11.66 15.47
N PRO A 257 -26.72 11.24 15.18
CA PRO A 257 -25.66 11.14 16.17
C PRO A 257 -25.44 12.46 16.93
N ASP A 258 -24.98 12.40 18.17
CA ASP A 258 -24.78 13.59 19.02
C ASP A 258 -23.76 14.58 18.44
N PHE A 259 -22.84 14.10 17.61
CA PHE A 259 -21.85 14.93 16.91
C PHE A 259 -22.39 15.60 15.63
N ILE A 260 -23.62 15.30 15.21
CA ILE A 260 -24.28 15.90 14.04
C ILE A 260 -25.43 16.78 14.50
N THR A 261 -25.31 18.08 14.27
CA THR A 261 -26.38 19.03 14.57
C THR A 261 -27.40 19.06 13.43
N SER A 262 -28.67 19.34 13.74
CA SER A 262 -29.74 19.43 12.73
C SER A 262 -29.45 20.47 11.64
N ASP A 263 -28.69 21.52 11.96
CA ASP A 263 -28.31 22.59 11.03
C ASP A 263 -27.29 22.13 9.99
N GLU A 264 -26.59 21.02 10.23
CA GLU A 264 -25.61 20.44 9.32
C GLU A 264 -26.20 19.43 8.33
N VAL A 265 -27.48 19.10 8.52
CA VAL A 265 -28.24 18.13 7.74
C VAL A 265 -29.23 18.86 6.85
N PHE A 266 -29.16 18.64 5.55
CA PHE A 266 -30.13 19.17 4.59
C PHE A 266 -30.64 18.07 3.66
N ARG A 267 -31.54 18.38 2.73
CA ARG A 267 -31.89 17.45 1.64
C ARG A 267 -30.64 17.19 0.77
N MET A 268 -30.59 16.06 0.05
CA MET A 268 -29.47 15.79 -0.87
C MET A 268 -29.18 16.97 -1.82
N ASP A 269 -30.23 17.65 -2.30
CA ASP A 269 -30.11 18.83 -3.20
C ASP A 269 -29.39 20.04 -2.58
N GLY A 270 -29.22 20.04 -1.25
CA GLY A 270 -28.14 20.74 -0.58
C GLY A 270 -28.12 22.27 -0.53
N ASP A 271 -27.39 22.78 0.45
CA ASP A 271 -26.84 24.14 0.45
C ASP A 271 -25.29 24.08 0.36
N LYS A 272 -24.63 25.24 0.40
CA LYS A 272 -23.16 25.33 0.32
C LYS A 272 -22.41 24.87 1.57
N LYS A 273 -23.09 24.54 2.68
CA LYS A 273 -22.48 24.42 4.01
C LYS A 273 -22.77 23.10 4.73
N SER A 274 -23.93 22.50 4.49
CA SER A 274 -24.34 21.24 5.10
C SER A 274 -23.36 20.14 4.74
N ARG A 275 -22.96 19.36 5.74
CA ARG A 275 -21.98 18.28 5.60
C ARG A 275 -22.66 16.94 5.32
N TRP A 276 -23.96 16.89 5.59
CA TRP A 276 -24.79 15.71 5.51
C TRP A 276 -26.04 16.00 4.68
N GLY A 277 -26.41 15.03 3.86
CA GLY A 277 -27.62 15.03 3.05
C GLY A 277 -28.56 13.90 3.45
N LEU A 278 -29.87 14.13 3.43
CA LEU A 278 -30.88 13.08 3.56
C LEU A 278 -31.20 12.49 2.19
N SER A 279 -30.66 11.31 1.91
CA SER A 279 -30.98 10.51 0.73
C SER A 279 -32.24 9.71 0.97
N PHE A 280 -33.09 9.56 -0.04
CA PHE A 280 -34.33 8.80 0.06
C PHE A 280 -34.25 7.56 -0.81
N ILE A 281 -34.29 6.38 -0.18
CA ILE A 281 -34.39 5.12 -0.90
C ILE A 281 -35.86 4.67 -0.86
N LYS A 282 -36.41 4.36 -2.03
CA LYS A 282 -37.83 4.04 -2.18
C LYS A 282 -38.15 2.72 -1.46
N GLY A 283 -38.97 2.78 -0.43
CA GLY A 283 -39.36 1.62 0.39
C GLY A 283 -38.57 1.47 1.69
N GLU A 284 -37.40 2.11 1.77
CA GLU A 284 -36.49 2.02 2.91
C GLU A 284 -36.40 3.34 3.70
N GLY A 285 -36.86 4.46 3.14
CA GLY A 285 -36.99 5.72 3.87
C GLY A 285 -35.76 6.65 3.74
N PRO A 286 -35.66 7.67 4.61
CA PRO A 286 -34.56 8.64 4.60
C PRO A 286 -33.31 8.12 5.31
N PHE A 287 -32.16 8.19 4.64
CA PHE A 287 -30.84 7.85 5.16
C PHE A 287 -29.93 9.07 5.22
N LEU A 288 -29.14 9.14 6.28
CA LEU A 288 -28.13 10.17 6.43
C LEU A 288 -26.89 9.80 5.60
N CYS A 289 -26.56 10.63 4.62
CA CYS A 289 -25.44 10.42 3.71
C CYS A 289 -24.41 11.54 3.90
N ALA A 290 -23.13 11.16 4.06
CA ALA A 290 -22.04 12.11 4.11
C ALA A 290 -21.86 12.76 2.75
N ARG A 291 -21.73 14.09 2.72
CA ARG A 291 -21.60 14.86 1.48
C ARG A 291 -20.29 15.66 1.45
N PRO A 292 -19.12 15.01 1.37
CA PRO A 292 -17.84 15.70 1.41
C PRO A 292 -17.69 16.71 0.27
N SER A 293 -18.27 16.42 -0.90
CA SER A 293 -18.36 17.33 -2.04
C SER A 293 -19.66 17.13 -2.82
N ASP A 294 -20.15 18.18 -3.46
CA ASP A 294 -21.35 18.15 -4.32
C ASP A 294 -21.26 19.20 -5.44
N ILE A 295 -22.09 19.08 -6.48
CA ILE A 295 -22.20 20.04 -7.57
C ILE A 295 -23.52 20.78 -7.45
N ILE A 296 -23.46 22.06 -7.12
CA ILE A 296 -24.66 22.90 -6.97
C ILE A 296 -24.82 23.75 -8.23
N SER A 297 -26.04 23.78 -8.77
CA SER A 297 -26.40 24.71 -9.84
C SER A 297 -26.73 26.07 -9.25
N SER A 298 -25.94 27.08 -9.61
CA SER A 298 -26.34 28.47 -9.44
C SER A 298 -27.43 28.76 -10.48
N GLY A 299 -28.52 29.41 -10.07
CA GLY A 299 -29.72 29.63 -10.90
C GLY A 299 -29.50 30.41 -12.20
N ASP A 300 -28.27 30.83 -12.49
CA ASP A 300 -27.78 31.40 -13.74
C ASP A 300 -27.25 30.36 -14.75
N GLY A 301 -27.42 29.06 -14.46
CA GLY A 301 -26.97 27.96 -15.31
C GLY A 301 -25.49 27.59 -15.12
N ARG A 302 -24.83 28.13 -14.09
CA ARG A 302 -23.47 27.73 -13.71
C ARG A 302 -23.50 26.57 -12.73
N PHE A 303 -22.58 25.64 -12.88
CA PHE A 303 -22.37 24.54 -11.94
C PHE A 303 -21.12 24.83 -11.11
N GLU A 304 -21.23 24.71 -9.80
CA GLU A 304 -20.12 24.96 -8.88
C GLU A 304 -19.88 23.72 -8.02
N LEU A 305 -18.64 23.24 -8.04
CA LEU A 305 -18.19 22.21 -7.10
C LEU A 305 -18.07 22.83 -5.71
N VAL A 306 -18.80 22.29 -4.76
CA VAL A 306 -18.76 22.70 -3.35
C VAL A 306 -18.20 21.56 -2.53
N VAL A 307 -17.15 21.84 -1.76
CA VAL A 307 -16.53 20.91 -0.81
C VAL A 307 -16.96 21.32 0.58
N THR A 308 -17.76 20.51 1.27
CA THR A 308 -18.33 20.84 2.60
C THR A 308 -17.63 20.14 3.76
N GLY A 309 -16.78 19.14 3.47
CA GLY A 309 -16.02 18.39 4.48
C GLY A 309 -15.16 19.27 5.41
N SER A 310 -14.77 18.70 6.55
CA SER A 310 -14.03 19.37 7.63
C SER A 310 -12.61 18.86 7.85
N HIS A 311 -12.09 18.00 6.97
CA HIS A 311 -10.70 17.57 7.05
C HIS A 311 -9.75 18.66 6.50
N GLN A 312 -8.47 18.60 6.90
CA GLN A 312 -7.45 19.52 6.40
C GLN A 312 -7.32 19.48 4.87
N ARG A 313 -7.56 18.31 4.26
CA ARG A 313 -7.65 18.14 2.81
C ARG A 313 -8.80 18.95 2.22
N ASP A 314 -9.96 18.91 2.85
CA ASP A 314 -11.17 19.58 2.37
C ASP A 314 -11.01 21.10 2.40
N TYR A 315 -10.38 21.64 3.46
CA TYR A 315 -10.02 23.06 3.53
C TYR A 315 -9.10 23.47 2.37
N ARG A 316 -8.03 22.70 2.11
CA ARG A 316 -7.11 22.96 0.99
C ARG A 316 -7.80 22.89 -0.37
N GLN A 317 -8.71 21.94 -0.55
CA GLN A 317 -9.45 21.78 -1.79
C GLN A 317 -10.41 22.95 -2.01
N ARG A 318 -11.11 23.38 -0.95
CA ARG A 318 -11.98 24.57 -0.98
C ARG A 318 -11.18 25.82 -1.34
N ASP A 319 -10.04 26.04 -0.68
CA ASP A 319 -9.15 27.18 -0.99
C ASP A 319 -8.63 27.13 -2.43
N GLY A 320 -8.27 25.94 -2.93
CA GLY A 320 -7.86 25.76 -4.32
C GLY A 320 -8.97 26.09 -5.33
N ILE A 321 -10.22 25.69 -5.05
CA ILE A 321 -11.39 26.02 -5.88
C ILE A 321 -11.66 27.53 -5.88
N GLU A 322 -11.59 28.18 -4.70
CA GLU A 322 -11.76 29.63 -4.60
C GLU A 322 -10.69 30.38 -5.40
N ILE A 323 -9.41 29.98 -5.27
CA ILE A 323 -8.31 30.58 -6.04
C ILE A 323 -8.52 30.40 -7.55
N HIS A 324 -8.92 29.20 -8.00
CA HIS A 324 -9.20 28.93 -9.42
C HIS A 324 -10.34 29.81 -9.96
N ASN A 325 -11.34 30.08 -9.12
CA ASN A 325 -12.47 30.95 -9.44
C ASN A 325 -12.19 32.44 -9.21
N ALA A 326 -10.93 32.82 -8.97
CA ALA A 326 -10.49 34.19 -8.68
C ALA A 326 -11.19 34.83 -7.47
N ARG A 327 -11.43 34.04 -6.42
CA ARG A 327 -12.01 34.45 -5.14
C ARG A 327 -11.00 34.32 -4.02
N TYR A 328 -11.31 34.94 -2.88
CA TYR A 328 -10.44 34.89 -1.70
C TYR A 328 -10.54 33.52 -1.00
N PRO A 329 -9.42 32.78 -0.87
CA PRO A 329 -9.40 31.56 -0.07
C PRO A 329 -9.51 31.89 1.43
N MET A 330 -9.89 30.90 2.24
CA MET A 330 -9.85 31.03 3.69
C MET A 330 -8.43 30.98 4.24
N GLN A 331 -7.56 30.16 3.64
CA GLN A 331 -6.14 30.08 4.00
C GLN A 331 -5.26 30.55 2.86
N GLU A 332 -4.19 31.28 3.18
CA GLU A 332 -3.21 31.66 2.18
C GLU A 332 -2.47 30.41 1.64
N PRO A 333 -2.22 30.34 0.32
CA PRO A 333 -1.45 29.26 -0.25
C PRO A 333 -0.02 29.26 0.30
N LEU A 334 0.50 28.06 0.60
CA LEU A 334 1.83 27.85 1.18
C LEU A 334 2.96 28.52 0.39
N ASN A 335 2.79 28.63 -0.94
CA ASN A 335 3.68 29.39 -1.80
C ASN A 335 2.83 30.24 -2.77
N PRO A 336 2.67 31.54 -2.51
CA PRO A 336 1.88 32.43 -3.37
C PRO A 336 2.41 32.50 -4.81
N SER A 337 3.72 32.39 -5.00
CA SER A 337 4.35 32.43 -6.33
C SER A 337 4.03 31.19 -7.18
N ALA A 338 3.57 30.10 -6.57
CA ALA A 338 3.22 28.87 -7.28
C ALA A 338 1.84 28.93 -7.97
N ILE A 339 0.99 29.89 -7.61
CA ILE A 339 -0.37 30.01 -8.15
C ILE A 339 -0.35 30.34 -9.65
N THR A 340 0.66 31.09 -10.12
CA THR A 340 0.75 31.54 -11.51
C THR A 340 1.44 30.51 -12.41
N ILE A 341 2.20 29.57 -11.86
CA ILE A 341 2.97 28.58 -12.63
C ILE A 341 2.08 27.75 -13.59
N PRO A 342 0.88 27.28 -13.19
CA PRO A 342 -0.01 26.58 -14.12
C PRO A 342 -0.58 27.46 -15.24
N LEU A 343 -0.66 28.77 -15.03
CA LEU A 343 -1.14 29.73 -16.04
C LEU A 343 -0.06 30.01 -17.10
N ASP A 344 1.22 29.79 -16.79
CA ASP A 344 2.32 30.07 -17.72
C ASP A 344 2.17 29.28 -19.02
N VAL A 345 1.74 28.02 -18.96
CA VAL A 345 1.54 27.20 -20.17
C VAL A 345 0.44 27.79 -21.06
N ILE A 346 -0.71 28.14 -20.48
CA ILE A 346 -1.84 28.73 -21.22
C ILE A 346 -1.44 30.08 -21.83
N LEU A 347 -0.71 30.91 -21.06
CA LEU A 347 -0.25 32.21 -21.53
C LEU A 347 0.83 32.07 -22.62
N VAL A 348 1.72 31.09 -22.52
CA VAL A 348 2.75 30.81 -23.54
C VAL A 348 2.10 30.25 -24.81
N GLU A 349 1.13 29.35 -24.70
CA GLU A 349 0.37 28.85 -25.85
C GLU A 349 -0.42 29.96 -26.54
N ASP A 350 -1.14 30.79 -25.79
CA ASP A 350 -1.83 31.96 -26.33
C ASP A 350 -0.83 32.92 -26.99
N ARG A 351 0.32 33.17 -26.36
CA ARG A 351 1.40 33.98 -26.96
C ARG A 351 1.94 33.38 -28.24
N ILE A 352 2.22 32.07 -28.29
CA ILE A 352 2.68 31.36 -29.49
C ILE A 352 1.60 31.39 -30.58
N SER A 353 0.32 31.27 -30.22
CA SER A 353 -0.78 31.36 -31.18
C SER A 353 -0.87 32.74 -31.83
N ARG A 354 -0.50 33.79 -31.08
CA ARG A 354 -0.42 35.17 -31.54
C ARG A 354 0.93 35.52 -32.17
N GLN A 355 1.94 34.65 -32.06
CA GLN A 355 3.20 34.86 -32.76
C GLN A 355 2.95 34.68 -34.26
N PRO A 356 3.32 35.67 -35.09
CA PRO A 356 3.23 35.51 -36.53
C PRO A 356 4.14 34.35 -36.94
N ARG A 357 3.58 33.35 -37.62
CA ARG A 357 4.37 32.29 -38.27
C ARG A 357 5.28 32.98 -39.29
N ILE A 358 6.56 32.66 -39.27
CA ILE A 358 7.58 33.19 -40.20
C ILE A 358 7.00 33.12 -41.63
N GLY A 359 6.89 34.27 -42.30
CA GLY A 359 6.52 34.31 -43.71
C GLY A 359 7.52 33.50 -44.53
N SER A 360 7.05 32.71 -45.50
CA SER A 360 7.94 32.00 -46.42
C SER A 360 8.78 33.00 -47.23
N GLU A 361 9.89 32.57 -47.81
CA GLU A 361 10.69 33.43 -48.73
C GLU A 361 9.85 34.04 -49.86
N GLU A 362 8.75 33.37 -50.25
CA GLU A 362 7.81 33.82 -51.28
C GLU A 362 6.78 34.86 -50.78
N GLN A 363 6.53 34.93 -49.47
CA GLN A 363 5.63 35.88 -48.82
C GLN A 363 6.23 36.35 -47.50
N PRO A 364 7.28 37.19 -47.55
CA PRO A 364 7.89 37.71 -46.34
C PRO A 364 6.88 38.58 -45.57
N TYR A 365 6.99 38.57 -44.24
CA TYR A 365 6.06 39.32 -43.37
C TYR A 365 6.15 40.84 -43.58
N LEU A 366 7.31 41.33 -44.02
CA LEU A 366 7.58 42.70 -44.42
C LEU A 366 8.18 42.70 -45.82
N ASP A 367 7.74 43.62 -46.69
CA ASP A 367 8.39 43.85 -47.97
C ASP A 367 9.86 44.22 -47.77
N SER A 368 10.73 43.71 -48.64
CA SER A 368 12.19 43.94 -48.59
C SER A 368 12.57 45.42 -48.56
N ASP A 369 11.73 46.27 -49.16
CA ASP A 369 11.92 47.71 -49.24
C ASP A 369 11.79 48.41 -47.88
N LYS A 370 11.16 47.76 -46.89
CA LYS A 370 10.96 48.30 -45.53
C LYS A 370 11.96 47.78 -44.50
N ASN A 371 12.91 46.92 -44.90
CA ASN A 371 13.93 46.39 -44.00
C ASN A 371 14.82 47.49 -43.37
N GLY A 372 15.01 48.62 -44.07
CA GLY A 372 15.78 49.77 -43.57
C GLY A 372 15.06 50.60 -42.49
N GLU A 373 13.77 50.37 -42.27
CA GLU A 373 12.97 51.09 -41.26
C GLU A 373 12.89 50.33 -39.93
N ILE A 374 13.43 49.10 -39.87
CA ILE A 374 13.42 48.24 -38.69
C ILE A 374 14.55 48.68 -37.76
N VAL A 375 14.19 49.26 -36.62
CA VAL A 375 15.13 49.62 -35.55
C VAL A 375 15.03 48.57 -34.44
N THR A 376 16.10 47.81 -34.21
CA THR A 376 16.20 46.89 -33.07
C THR A 376 17.21 47.43 -32.06
N VAL A 377 16.95 47.20 -30.77
CA VAL A 377 17.86 47.60 -29.68
C VAL A 377 18.96 46.54 -29.48
N ASP A 378 18.74 45.31 -29.96
CA ASP A 378 19.68 44.20 -29.91
C ASP A 378 20.40 44.01 -31.26
N GLU A 379 21.70 43.70 -31.24
CA GLU A 379 22.55 43.41 -32.41
C GLU A 379 22.17 42.07 -33.08
N LEU A 380 21.01 42.00 -33.71
CA LEU A 380 20.61 40.85 -34.53
C LEU A 380 21.27 40.96 -35.92
N LYS A 381 22.23 40.07 -36.21
CA LYS A 381 22.78 39.90 -37.57
C LYS A 381 21.73 39.27 -38.47
N MET A 382 20.96 40.10 -39.17
CA MET A 382 20.12 39.64 -40.27
C MET A 382 21.01 39.46 -41.51
N THR A 383 21.25 38.22 -41.91
CA THR A 383 21.86 37.93 -43.21
C THR A 383 20.79 38.11 -44.29
N PRO A 384 20.95 39.05 -45.24
CA PRO A 384 20.07 39.11 -46.39
C PRO A 384 20.37 37.92 -47.30
N THR A 385 19.34 37.14 -47.63
CA THR A 385 19.35 36.22 -48.77
C THR A 385 19.04 36.98 -50.05
#